data_AF-A0A661ALX1-F1
#
_entry.id   AF-A0A661ALX1-F1
#
_cell.length_a   1.000
_cell.length_b   1.000
_cell.length_c   1.000
_cell.angle_alpha   90.00
_cell.angle_beta   90.00
_cell.angle_gamma   90.00
#
_symmetry.space_group_name_H-M   'P 1'
#
loop_
_entity.id
_entity.type
_entity.pdbx_description
1 polymer ?
#
loop_
_entity_poly.entity_id
_entity_poly.type
_entity_poly.pdbx_seq_one_letter_code
_entity_poly.pdbx_strand_id
1 'polypeptide(L)'
;MILLYILSLTVPLNTFERESGVRLKGENLYLSGGFRGGYVVYRIKVPEGAVKFRMGLKMKNLSGSSLGIYLKNWGKMRSTNLPPRITKIDSSFFLWEATDMEEWYSSRPEYLYLKQGESFKFVKDGYIEILLYAGGGFFKRGRFLIREINVDFSRIPDTLYKLIKSDTLLGIDGERIYAEAFFRYPSGRNDAQRRALALRGARIIGEKRIQDVFRKAGLPVPENFEVLSADYRDDGVIVKVAAFLTF
;
A
#
# COMPACT_ATOMS: atom_id res chain seq x y z
N MET A 1 8.47 18.54 6.22
CA MET A 1 7.01 18.49 6.44
C MET A 1 6.44 17.22 5.79
N ILE A 2 5.59 16.48 6.51
CA ILE A 2 4.93 15.27 5.99
C ILE A 2 3.53 15.64 5.54
N LEU A 3 3.21 15.49 4.25
CA LEU A 3 1.87 15.79 3.73
C LEU A 3 0.89 14.63 3.84
N LEU A 4 1.38 13.45 4.21
CA LEU A 4 0.54 12.28 4.42
C LEU A 4 -0.11 12.35 5.80
N TYR A 5 -1.43 12.15 5.84
CA TYR A 5 -2.16 12.00 7.10
C TYR A 5 -2.52 10.54 7.34
N ILE A 6 -2.69 10.17 8.60
CA ILE A 6 -3.07 8.82 9.01
C ILE A 6 -4.59 8.78 9.18
N LEU A 7 -5.24 7.86 8.48
CA LEU A 7 -6.62 7.48 8.72
C LEU A 7 -6.65 6.09 9.37
N SER A 8 -7.06 6.03 10.63
CA SER A 8 -7.26 4.79 11.37
C SER A 8 -8.64 4.21 11.10
N LEU A 9 -8.70 2.93 10.74
CA LEU A 9 -9.93 2.18 10.54
C LEU A 9 -9.95 0.95 11.45
N THR A 10 -10.97 0.84 12.29
CA THR A 10 -11.25 -0.39 13.05
C THR A 10 -12.06 -1.35 12.17
N VAL A 11 -11.54 -2.55 11.98
CA VAL A 11 -12.18 -3.59 11.15
C VAL A 11 -13.22 -4.33 12.00
N PRO A 12 -14.50 -4.35 11.59
CA PRO A 12 -15.52 -5.11 12.31
C PRO A 12 -15.18 -6.61 12.31
N LEU A 13 -15.17 -7.23 13.50
CA LEU A 13 -14.75 -8.63 13.63
C LEU A 13 -15.74 -9.63 13.01
N ASN A 14 -16.93 -9.19 12.58
CA ASN A 14 -17.97 -10.01 11.97
C ASN A 14 -18.06 -9.88 10.44
N THR A 15 -17.16 -9.14 9.78
CA THR A 15 -17.18 -8.90 8.33
C THR A 15 -16.10 -9.66 7.56
N PHE A 16 -15.80 -10.91 7.95
CA PHE A 16 -14.83 -11.75 7.25
C PHE A 16 -15.44 -12.43 6.01
N GLU A 17 -14.63 -12.66 4.98
CA GLU A 17 -15.05 -13.34 3.75
C GLU A 17 -14.96 -14.86 3.84
N ARG A 18 -14.01 -15.38 4.62
CA ARG A 18 -13.74 -16.81 4.77
C ARG A 18 -13.20 -17.13 6.16
N GLU A 19 -13.57 -18.28 6.68
CA GLU A 19 -13.20 -18.67 8.03
C GLU A 19 -13.09 -20.19 8.24
N SER A 20 -12.35 -20.57 9.27
CA SER A 20 -12.30 -21.92 9.83
C SER A 20 -11.91 -21.84 11.30
N GLY A 21 -12.67 -22.52 12.17
CA GLY A 21 -12.37 -22.54 13.61
C GLY A 21 -12.66 -21.23 14.33
N VAL A 22 -13.58 -20.42 13.79
CA VAL A 22 -14.02 -19.12 14.32
C VAL A 22 -15.33 -19.24 15.09
N ARG A 23 -15.46 -18.50 16.19
CA ARG A 23 -16.73 -18.27 16.89
C ARG A 23 -16.81 -16.81 17.34
N LEU A 24 -17.91 -16.13 17.04
CA LEU A 24 -18.18 -14.79 17.56
C LEU A 24 -18.82 -14.88 18.95
N LYS A 25 -18.37 -14.03 19.88
CA LYS A 25 -18.91 -13.92 21.25
C LYS A 25 -19.02 -12.46 21.63
N GLY A 26 -20.21 -11.88 21.43
CA GLY A 26 -20.42 -10.44 21.54
C GLY A 26 -19.52 -9.72 20.53
N GLU A 27 -18.74 -8.76 21.03
CA GLU A 27 -17.81 -7.96 20.22
C GLU A 27 -16.46 -8.66 19.96
N ASN A 28 -16.25 -9.87 20.50
CA ASN A 28 -14.97 -10.57 20.37
C ASN A 28 -15.05 -11.72 19.36
N LEU A 29 -13.93 -11.98 18.68
CA LEU A 29 -13.76 -13.13 17.80
C LEU A 29 -12.85 -14.16 18.44
N TYR A 30 -13.37 -15.36 18.68
CA TYR A 30 -12.59 -16.50 19.13
C TYR A 30 -12.08 -17.30 17.93
N LEU A 31 -10.76 -17.32 17.73
CA LEU A 31 -10.09 -18.05 16.66
C LEU A 31 -9.33 -19.24 17.24
N SER A 32 -9.59 -20.42 16.71
CA SER A 32 -8.95 -21.66 17.17
C SER A 32 -8.50 -22.55 16.04
N GLY A 33 -7.27 -23.07 16.16
CA GLY A 33 -6.66 -23.96 15.17
C GLY A 33 -6.08 -25.21 15.81
N GLY A 34 -6.60 -26.36 15.40
CA GLY A 34 -6.05 -27.68 15.76
C GLY A 34 -5.15 -28.23 14.65
N PHE A 35 -5.23 -29.54 14.39
CA PHE A 35 -4.41 -30.20 13.37
C PHE A 35 -4.55 -29.59 11.96
N ARG A 36 -5.76 -29.18 11.58
CA ARG A 36 -6.06 -28.53 10.27
C ARG A 36 -5.84 -27.01 10.28
N GLY A 37 -5.42 -26.43 11.40
CA GLY A 37 -5.35 -24.98 11.60
C GLY A 37 -6.72 -24.31 11.68
N GLY A 38 -6.72 -23.04 12.08
CA GLY A 38 -7.90 -22.15 12.07
C GLY A 38 -7.51 -20.84 11.41
N TYR A 39 -8.43 -20.20 10.71
CA TYR A 39 -8.16 -18.94 10.05
C TYR A 39 -9.39 -18.06 9.92
N VAL A 40 -9.15 -16.77 9.70
CA VAL A 40 -10.16 -15.80 9.26
C VAL A 40 -9.52 -14.89 8.21
N VAL A 41 -10.26 -14.59 7.15
CA VAL A 41 -9.82 -13.70 6.06
C VAL A 41 -10.72 -12.47 6.04
N TYR A 42 -10.13 -11.30 6.19
CA TYR A 42 -10.79 -10.02 6.06
C TYR A 42 -10.49 -9.38 4.71
N ARG A 43 -11.51 -8.78 4.10
CA ARG A 43 -11.37 -7.90 2.96
C ARG A 43 -11.69 -6.48 3.39
N ILE A 44 -10.69 -5.61 3.33
CA ILE A 44 -10.76 -4.27 3.92
C ILE A 44 -10.69 -3.24 2.79
N LYS A 45 -11.68 -2.34 2.75
CA LYS A 45 -11.74 -1.29 1.74
C LYS A 45 -10.62 -0.29 1.97
N VAL A 46 -9.83 -0.04 0.93
CA VAL A 46 -8.76 0.94 0.95
C VAL A 46 -9.34 2.33 0.72
N PRO A 47 -9.10 3.29 1.62
CA PRO A 47 -9.50 4.68 1.42
C PRO A 47 -8.84 5.27 0.16
N GLU A 48 -9.55 6.13 -0.54
CA GLU A 48 -8.98 6.84 -1.70
C GLU A 48 -7.72 7.63 -1.30
N GLY A 49 -6.73 7.68 -2.19
CA GLY A 49 -5.47 8.38 -1.92
C GLY A 49 -4.57 7.72 -0.87
N ALA A 50 -4.93 6.54 -0.32
CA ALA A 50 -4.02 5.78 0.52
C ALA A 50 -2.81 5.30 -0.29
N VAL A 51 -1.64 5.35 0.35
CA VAL A 51 -0.33 5.02 -0.25
C VAL A 51 0.29 3.81 0.43
N LYS A 52 0.26 3.80 1.75
CA LYS A 52 0.80 2.73 2.61
C LYS A 52 -0.13 2.48 3.77
N PHE A 53 -0.02 1.31 4.38
CA PHE A 53 -0.84 0.92 5.52
C PHE A 53 -0.01 0.18 6.56
N ARG A 54 -0.42 0.28 7.82
CA ARG A 54 0.05 -0.58 8.91
C ARG A 54 -1.15 -1.25 9.56
N MET A 55 -0.91 -2.36 10.26
CA MET A 55 -1.97 -3.09 10.96
C MET A 55 -1.66 -3.15 12.46
N GLY A 56 -2.70 -3.03 13.27
CA GLY A 56 -2.70 -3.31 14.69
C GLY A 56 -3.69 -4.41 15.04
N LEU A 57 -3.38 -5.17 16.09
CA LEU A 57 -4.20 -6.26 16.60
C LEU A 57 -4.18 -6.23 18.13
N LYS A 58 -5.36 -6.26 18.75
CA LYS A 58 -5.50 -6.59 20.17
C LYS A 58 -6.14 -7.96 20.31
N MET A 59 -5.46 -8.85 21.02
CA MET A 59 -5.91 -10.21 21.26
C MET A 59 -5.49 -10.73 22.64
N LYS A 60 -6.13 -11.79 23.10
CA LYS A 60 -5.65 -12.60 24.22
C LYS A 60 -5.17 -13.95 23.70
N ASN A 61 -3.91 -14.29 23.96
CA ASN A 61 -3.31 -15.58 23.59
C ASN A 61 -3.63 -16.63 24.66
N LEU A 62 -4.48 -17.61 24.34
CA LEU A 62 -4.96 -18.63 25.29
C LEU A 62 -4.21 -19.96 25.17
N SER A 63 -3.19 -20.02 24.32
CA SER A 63 -2.46 -21.26 23.99
C SER A 63 -0.95 -21.15 24.09
N GLY A 64 -0.38 -19.95 24.26
CA GLY A 64 1.07 -19.74 24.24
C GLY A 64 1.69 -20.08 22.87
N SER A 65 0.95 -19.81 21.79
CA SER A 65 1.38 -20.02 20.40
C SER A 65 1.35 -18.72 19.64
N SER A 66 2.13 -18.58 18.57
CA SER A 66 2.05 -17.41 17.69
C SER A 66 0.86 -17.48 16.74
N LEU A 67 0.18 -16.35 16.56
CA LEU A 67 -0.78 -16.09 15.50
C LEU A 67 0.00 -15.65 14.25
N GLY A 68 -0.24 -16.29 13.12
CA GLY A 68 0.32 -15.86 11.84
C GLY A 68 -0.56 -14.80 11.18
N ILE A 69 0.05 -13.73 10.69
CA ILE A 69 -0.62 -12.63 10.00
C ILE A 69 -0.12 -12.63 8.55
N TYR A 70 -1.03 -12.86 7.63
CA TYR A 70 -0.75 -13.04 6.22
C TYR A 70 -1.42 -11.94 5.41
N LEU A 71 -0.77 -11.54 4.32
CA LEU A 71 -1.30 -10.56 3.38
C LEU A 71 -1.36 -11.18 2.00
N LYS A 72 -2.41 -10.85 1.25
CA LYS A 72 -2.50 -11.30 -0.14
C LYS A 72 -1.67 -10.42 -1.06
N ASN A 73 -0.78 -11.04 -1.83
CA ASN A 73 -0.01 -10.37 -2.87
C ASN A 73 -0.58 -10.69 -4.26
N TRP A 74 -1.13 -9.67 -4.92
CA TRP A 74 -1.57 -9.75 -6.31
C TRP A 74 -0.48 -9.37 -7.32
N GLY A 75 0.75 -9.14 -6.86
CA GLY A 75 1.91 -8.87 -7.70
C GLY A 75 2.49 -10.13 -8.34
N LYS A 76 3.60 -9.97 -9.06
CA LYS A 76 4.29 -11.07 -9.75
C LYS A 76 5.02 -12.02 -8.79
N MET A 77 5.40 -11.55 -7.61
CA MET A 77 6.15 -12.37 -6.65
C MET A 77 5.23 -13.34 -5.92
N ARG A 78 5.42 -14.63 -6.19
CA ARG A 78 4.75 -15.71 -5.46
C ARG A 78 5.67 -16.16 -4.32
N SER A 79 5.28 -15.90 -3.08
CA SER A 79 5.91 -16.49 -1.90
C SER A 79 4.90 -17.40 -1.24
N THR A 80 5.05 -18.70 -1.43
CA THR A 80 4.19 -19.70 -0.81
C THR A 80 4.75 -20.06 0.57
N ASN A 81 4.63 -19.14 1.51
CA ASN A 81 4.90 -19.40 2.93
C ASN A 81 3.62 -19.76 3.69
N LEU A 82 2.56 -20.20 2.99
CA LEU A 82 1.40 -20.78 3.64
C LEU A 82 1.79 -22.10 4.29
N PRO A 83 1.33 -22.37 5.52
CA PRO A 83 1.53 -23.65 6.17
C PRO A 83 0.95 -24.75 5.26
N PRO A 84 1.66 -25.88 5.05
CA PRO A 84 1.27 -26.93 4.10
C PRO A 84 -0.15 -27.52 4.33
N ARG A 85 -0.71 -27.29 5.52
CA ARG A 85 -2.00 -27.83 5.96
C ARG A 85 -3.19 -26.96 5.56
N ILE A 86 -2.95 -25.76 5.02
CA ILE A 86 -4.00 -24.87 4.53
C ILE A 86 -4.16 -25.06 3.01
N THR A 87 -5.02 -25.99 2.61
CA THR A 87 -5.23 -26.31 1.18
C THR A 87 -6.32 -25.49 0.49
N LYS A 88 -7.17 -24.79 1.26
CA LYS A 88 -8.32 -24.01 0.74
C LYS A 88 -8.02 -22.53 0.53
N ILE A 89 -6.81 -22.07 0.87
CA ILE A 89 -6.42 -20.67 0.78
C ILE A 89 -5.46 -20.50 -0.38
N ASP A 90 -5.67 -19.41 -1.09
CA ASP A 90 -4.89 -19.03 -2.27
C ASP A 90 -3.40 -18.89 -1.91
N SER A 91 -2.53 -19.49 -2.71
CA SER A 91 -1.08 -19.45 -2.51
C SER A 91 -0.45 -18.05 -2.65
N SER A 92 -1.23 -17.04 -3.04
CA SER A 92 -0.83 -15.63 -3.09
C SER A 92 -0.74 -14.95 -1.71
N PHE A 93 -1.20 -15.60 -0.64
CA PHE A 93 -0.95 -15.13 0.72
C PHE A 93 0.49 -15.39 1.14
N PHE A 94 1.19 -14.34 1.55
CA PHE A 94 2.52 -14.43 2.16
C PHE A 94 2.44 -14.10 3.65
N LEU A 95 3.30 -14.73 4.45
CA LEU A 95 3.41 -14.43 5.88
C LEU A 95 4.04 -13.04 6.03
N TRP A 96 3.30 -12.10 6.62
CA TRP A 96 3.83 -10.79 6.96
C TRP A 96 4.59 -10.87 8.29
N GLU A 97 3.91 -11.25 9.37
CA GLU A 97 4.51 -11.42 10.69
C GLU A 97 3.81 -12.54 11.46
N ALA A 98 4.49 -13.09 12.47
CA ALA A 98 3.86 -13.95 13.46
C ALA A 98 4.05 -13.32 14.84
N THR A 99 2.99 -13.31 15.65
CA THR A 99 2.99 -12.63 16.94
C THR A 99 2.28 -13.45 18.00
N ASP A 100 2.79 -13.45 19.22
CA ASP A 100 2.16 -14.00 20.42
C ASP A 100 1.76 -12.90 21.42
N MET A 101 2.02 -11.64 21.10
CA MET A 101 1.76 -10.46 21.93
C MET A 101 0.26 -10.17 22.04
N GLU A 102 -0.19 -9.66 23.20
CA GLU A 102 -1.59 -9.28 23.37
C GLU A 102 -1.96 -8.02 22.60
N GLU A 103 -1.03 -7.07 22.48
CA GLU A 103 -1.15 -5.92 21.59
C GLU A 103 0.02 -5.96 20.61
N TRP A 104 -0.30 -6.02 19.33
CA TRP A 104 0.67 -6.08 18.25
C TRP A 104 0.41 -4.97 17.24
N TYR A 105 1.49 -4.43 16.69
CA TYR A 105 1.49 -3.58 15.52
C TYR A 105 2.53 -4.12 14.55
N SER A 106 2.26 -4.01 13.25
CA SER A 106 3.26 -4.31 12.23
C SER A 106 4.53 -3.51 12.49
N SER A 107 5.69 -4.15 12.34
CA SER A 107 6.98 -3.60 12.74
C SER A 107 8.08 -3.83 11.70
N ARG A 108 7.93 -4.83 10.83
CA ARG A 108 8.97 -5.21 9.84
C ARG A 108 8.39 -5.45 8.44
N PRO A 109 8.18 -4.39 7.64
CA PRO A 109 8.22 -2.97 8.01
C PRO A 109 6.93 -2.54 8.74
N GLU A 110 7.00 -1.44 9.50
CA GLU A 110 5.82 -0.89 10.19
C GLU A 110 4.71 -0.57 9.19
N TYR A 111 5.03 0.16 8.12
CA TYR A 111 4.11 0.45 7.03
C TYR A 111 4.52 -0.30 5.76
N LEU A 112 3.53 -0.90 5.09
CA LEU A 112 3.67 -1.47 3.76
C LEU A 112 3.05 -0.57 2.70
N TYR A 113 3.77 -0.36 1.61
CA TYR A 113 3.21 0.28 0.42
C TYR A 113 2.12 -0.61 -0.17
N LEU A 114 0.97 -0.02 -0.51
CA LEU A 114 -0.13 -0.76 -1.17
C LEU A 114 0.30 -1.35 -2.52
N LYS A 115 1.27 -0.70 -3.18
CA LYS A 115 1.93 -1.18 -4.38
C LYS A 115 3.41 -0.80 -4.34
N GLN A 116 4.29 -1.75 -4.63
CA GLN A 116 5.73 -1.53 -4.76
C GLN A 116 6.22 -2.26 -6.02
N GLY A 117 6.38 -1.49 -7.10
CA GLY A 117 6.69 -2.03 -8.42
C GLY A 117 5.62 -3.00 -8.94
N GLU A 118 6.05 -4.04 -9.66
CA GLU A 118 5.17 -5.12 -10.15
C GLU A 118 5.19 -6.36 -9.24
N SER A 119 6.21 -6.48 -8.39
CA SER A 119 6.43 -7.67 -7.55
C SER A 119 5.45 -7.72 -6.37
N PHE A 120 5.19 -6.58 -5.73
CA PHE A 120 4.30 -6.48 -4.59
C PHE A 120 3.13 -5.55 -4.90
N LYS A 121 1.93 -6.10 -4.83
CA LYS A 121 0.67 -5.38 -5.00
C LYS A 121 -0.32 -5.93 -3.97
N PHE A 122 -0.51 -5.22 -2.88
CA PHE A 122 -1.40 -5.61 -1.77
C PHE A 122 -2.79 -4.99 -1.90
N VAL A 123 -3.08 -4.29 -2.99
CA VAL A 123 -4.41 -3.76 -3.28
C VAL A 123 -4.90 -4.22 -4.65
N LYS A 124 -6.13 -4.73 -4.69
CA LYS A 124 -6.84 -5.06 -5.94
C LYS A 124 -8.30 -4.65 -5.80
N ASP A 125 -8.85 -4.04 -6.85
CA ASP A 125 -10.25 -3.59 -6.91
C ASP A 125 -10.66 -2.68 -5.74
N GLY A 126 -9.70 -1.95 -5.16
CA GLY A 126 -9.92 -1.06 -4.01
C GLY A 126 -9.88 -1.73 -2.63
N TYR A 127 -9.40 -2.97 -2.54
CA TYR A 127 -9.36 -3.72 -1.27
C TYR A 127 -7.99 -4.35 -1.01
N ILE A 128 -7.66 -4.48 0.28
CA ILE A 128 -6.61 -5.39 0.77
C ILE A 128 -7.26 -6.64 1.38
N GLU A 129 -6.56 -7.78 1.33
CA GLU A 129 -6.99 -9.03 1.98
C GLU A 129 -5.96 -9.41 3.05
N ILE A 130 -6.42 -9.52 4.30
CA ILE A 130 -5.62 -9.91 5.46
C ILE A 130 -6.14 -11.24 5.99
N LEU A 131 -5.23 -12.16 6.26
CA LEU A 131 -5.53 -13.45 6.84
C LEU A 131 -4.88 -13.57 8.22
N LEU A 132 -5.68 -13.93 9.22
CA LEU A 132 -5.18 -14.29 10.55
C LEU A 132 -5.25 -15.81 10.68
N TYR A 133 -4.13 -16.42 11.02
CA TYR A 133 -3.96 -17.86 11.09
C TYR A 133 -3.60 -18.31 12.50
N ALA A 134 -4.48 -19.11 13.10
CA ALA A 134 -4.17 -19.87 14.29
C ALA A 134 -3.59 -21.24 13.88
N GLY A 135 -2.27 -21.36 14.00
CA GLY A 135 -1.57 -22.63 13.82
C GLY A 135 -1.81 -23.59 14.98
N GLY A 136 -1.80 -24.89 14.68
CA GLY A 136 -1.90 -25.97 15.67
C GLY A 136 -1.15 -27.22 15.23
N GLY A 137 -0.69 -27.99 16.21
CA GLY A 137 -0.13 -29.33 16.02
C GLY A 137 -1.14 -30.43 16.40
N PHE A 138 -0.72 -31.69 16.30
CA PHE A 138 -1.52 -32.82 16.77
C PHE A 138 -1.88 -32.70 18.26
N PHE A 139 -0.96 -32.14 19.07
CA PHE A 139 -1.06 -32.04 20.53
C PHE A 139 -1.20 -30.62 21.07
N LYS A 140 -1.15 -29.59 20.21
CA LYS A 140 -1.27 -28.18 20.60
C LYS A 140 -2.29 -27.48 19.72
N ARG A 141 -3.20 -26.72 20.33
CA ARG A 141 -4.19 -25.92 19.61
C ARG A 141 -3.86 -24.44 19.79
N GLY A 142 -3.74 -23.71 18.69
CA GLY A 142 -3.76 -22.24 18.73
C GLY A 142 -5.15 -21.78 19.16
N ARG A 143 -5.23 -20.87 20.13
CA ARG A 143 -6.49 -20.33 20.66
C ARG A 143 -6.29 -18.85 20.97
N PHE A 144 -7.03 -17.99 20.28
CA PHE A 144 -6.91 -16.56 20.38
C PHE A 144 -8.30 -15.95 20.57
N LEU A 145 -8.41 -14.98 21.46
CA LEU A 145 -9.57 -14.11 21.55
C LEU A 145 -9.19 -12.75 20.97
N ILE A 146 -9.56 -12.50 19.73
CA ILE A 146 -9.34 -11.23 19.04
C ILE A 146 -10.40 -10.25 19.52
N ARG A 147 -9.94 -9.08 19.96
CA ARG A 147 -10.77 -8.00 20.49
C ARG A 147 -10.88 -6.84 19.51
N GLU A 148 -9.80 -6.57 18.78
CA GLU A 148 -9.72 -5.40 17.92
C GLU A 148 -8.73 -5.64 16.80
N ILE A 149 -9.09 -5.20 15.59
CA ILE A 149 -8.20 -5.13 14.43
C ILE A 149 -8.25 -3.70 13.94
N ASN A 150 -7.10 -3.05 13.84
CA ASN A 150 -6.97 -1.71 13.30
C ASN A 150 -6.10 -1.72 12.06
N VAL A 151 -6.44 -0.89 11.09
CA VAL A 151 -5.60 -0.61 9.94
C VAL A 151 -5.47 0.89 9.79
N ASP A 152 -4.24 1.36 9.85
CA ASP A 152 -3.92 2.77 9.68
C ASP A 152 -3.41 2.98 8.26
N PHE A 153 -4.13 3.80 7.50
CA PHE A 153 -3.75 4.17 6.14
C PHE A 153 -3.09 5.54 6.13
N SER A 154 -1.86 5.59 5.62
CA SER A 154 -1.20 6.85 5.31
C SER A 154 -1.62 7.30 3.91
N ARG A 155 -2.21 8.49 3.82
CA ARG A 155 -2.92 8.93 2.62
C ARG A 155 -2.68 10.38 2.26
N ILE A 156 -2.84 10.66 0.98
CA ILE A 156 -2.71 11.98 0.37
C ILE A 156 -3.94 12.82 0.72
N PRO A 157 -3.78 14.13 1.02
CA PRO A 157 -4.90 15.06 1.25
C PRO A 157 -5.97 14.94 0.15
N ASP A 158 -7.23 14.82 0.54
CA ASP A 158 -8.33 14.52 -0.39
C ASP A 158 -8.43 15.56 -1.52
N THR A 159 -8.20 16.84 -1.20
CA THR A 159 -8.16 17.92 -2.20
C THR A 159 -7.05 17.69 -3.23
N LEU A 160 -5.84 17.35 -2.78
CA LEU A 160 -4.71 17.08 -3.66
C LEU A 160 -4.95 15.81 -4.50
N TYR A 161 -5.47 14.75 -3.88
CA TYR A 161 -5.80 13.49 -4.57
C TYR A 161 -6.80 13.71 -5.70
N LYS A 162 -7.90 14.43 -5.44
CA LYS A 162 -8.94 14.74 -6.44
C LYS A 162 -8.39 15.56 -7.61
N LEU A 163 -7.57 16.57 -7.32
CA LEU A 163 -6.95 17.38 -8.36
C LEU A 163 -6.02 16.56 -9.25
N ILE A 164 -5.19 15.69 -8.67
CA ILE A 164 -4.31 14.80 -9.44
C ILE A 164 -5.12 13.84 -10.30
N LYS A 165 -6.19 13.24 -9.76
CA LYS A 165 -7.03 12.30 -10.52
C LYS A 165 -7.78 12.95 -11.69
N SER A 166 -7.97 14.27 -11.65
CA SER A 166 -8.60 15.02 -12.74
C SER A 166 -7.65 15.42 -13.88
N ASP A 167 -6.33 15.36 -13.67
CA ASP A 167 -5.32 15.72 -14.67
C ASP A 167 -4.65 14.45 -15.21
N THR A 168 -4.86 14.14 -16.50
CA THR A 168 -4.32 12.93 -17.15
C THR A 168 -2.79 12.92 -17.24
N LEU A 169 -2.14 14.06 -17.05
CA LEU A 169 -0.68 14.19 -17.05
C LEU A 169 -0.08 14.16 -15.64
N LEU A 170 -0.92 14.01 -14.61
CA LEU A 170 -0.47 13.80 -13.24
C LEU A 170 -0.75 12.38 -12.77
N GLY A 171 0.06 11.89 -11.85
CA GLY A 171 -0.18 10.61 -11.20
C GLY A 171 0.49 10.50 -9.84
N ILE A 172 0.14 9.43 -9.15
CA ILE A 172 0.68 9.06 -7.83
C ILE A 172 1.34 7.70 -7.96
N ASP A 173 2.58 7.60 -7.48
CA ASP A 173 3.31 6.35 -7.38
C ASP A 173 4.02 6.27 -6.03
N GLY A 174 3.48 5.46 -5.11
CA GLY A 174 3.92 5.45 -3.73
C GLY A 174 3.81 6.85 -3.10
N GLU A 175 4.90 7.32 -2.51
CA GLU A 175 5.00 8.66 -1.90
C GLU A 175 5.41 9.75 -2.89
N ARG A 176 5.34 9.47 -4.20
CA ARG A 176 5.66 10.44 -5.23
C ARG A 176 4.41 10.88 -5.97
N ILE A 177 4.36 12.16 -6.28
CA ILE A 177 3.51 12.69 -7.34
C ILE A 177 4.40 12.90 -8.56
N TYR A 178 3.94 12.49 -9.72
CA TYR A 178 4.64 12.73 -10.97
C TYR A 178 3.80 13.53 -11.95
N ALA A 179 4.47 14.25 -12.83
CA ALA A 179 3.93 14.95 -13.98
C ALA A 179 4.64 14.49 -15.25
N GLU A 180 3.87 14.22 -16.29
CA GLU A 180 4.38 14.07 -17.65
C GLU A 180 4.31 15.40 -18.39
N ALA A 181 5.42 15.76 -19.05
CA ALA A 181 5.54 17.01 -19.77
C ALA A 181 6.30 16.81 -21.08
N PHE A 182 5.82 17.47 -22.13
CA PHE A 182 6.43 17.47 -23.45
C PHE A 182 7.00 18.84 -23.79
N PHE A 183 8.15 18.87 -24.44
CA PHE A 183 8.74 20.10 -24.98
C PHE A 183 9.36 19.84 -26.35
N ARG A 184 9.02 20.69 -27.32
CA ARG A 184 9.50 20.59 -28.71
C ARG A 184 10.95 21.05 -28.83
N TYR A 185 11.71 20.45 -29.74
CA TYR A 185 13.06 20.94 -29.99
C TYR A 185 13.05 22.37 -30.53
N PRO A 186 13.91 23.26 -30.01
CA PRO A 186 14.08 24.59 -30.57
C PRO A 186 14.73 24.53 -31.95
N SER A 187 14.43 25.51 -32.81
CA SER A 187 15.01 25.67 -34.14
C SER A 187 16.40 26.32 -34.09
N GLY A 188 17.21 26.11 -35.13
CA GLY A 188 18.45 26.86 -35.37
C GLY A 188 19.62 26.59 -34.41
N ARG A 189 19.68 25.43 -33.76
CA ARG A 189 20.78 25.03 -32.86
C ARG A 189 21.35 23.66 -33.24
N ASN A 190 22.54 23.32 -32.75
CA ASN A 190 23.08 21.97 -32.90
C ASN A 190 22.27 20.95 -32.07
N ASP A 191 22.30 19.67 -32.46
CA ASP A 191 21.40 18.66 -31.89
C ASP A 191 21.60 18.42 -30.39
N ALA A 192 22.84 18.49 -29.90
CA ALA A 192 23.14 18.33 -28.48
C ALA A 192 22.50 19.46 -27.64
N GLN A 193 22.61 20.71 -28.10
CA GLN A 193 21.98 21.85 -27.45
C GLN A 193 20.46 21.80 -27.54
N ARG A 194 19.90 21.38 -28.69
CA ARG A 194 18.44 21.22 -28.87
C ARG A 194 17.88 20.23 -27.87
N ARG A 195 18.53 19.07 -27.70
CA ARG A 195 18.12 18.02 -26.76
C ARG A 195 18.20 18.49 -25.31
N ALA A 196 19.31 19.13 -24.91
CA ALA A 196 19.48 19.63 -23.56
C ALA A 196 18.43 20.71 -23.18
N LEU A 197 18.12 21.62 -24.12
CA LEU A 197 17.09 22.64 -23.92
C LEU A 197 15.69 22.05 -23.86
N ALA A 198 15.37 21.09 -24.72
CA ALA A 198 14.08 20.43 -24.69
C ALA A 198 13.87 19.64 -23.41
N LEU A 199 14.88 18.91 -22.94
CA LEU A 199 14.87 18.23 -21.65
C LEU A 199 14.60 19.21 -20.50
N ARG A 200 15.34 20.34 -20.47
CA ARG A 200 15.15 21.38 -19.44
C ARG A 200 13.77 22.02 -19.51
N GLY A 201 13.27 22.32 -20.72
CA GLY A 201 11.94 22.89 -20.93
C GLY A 201 10.83 21.96 -20.48
N ALA A 202 10.89 20.68 -20.85
CA ALA A 202 9.94 19.66 -20.43
C ALA A 202 9.97 19.48 -18.90
N ARG A 203 11.18 19.45 -18.31
CA ARG A 203 11.35 19.42 -16.85
C ARG A 203 10.64 20.60 -16.17
N ILE A 204 10.89 21.84 -16.60
CA ILE A 204 10.27 23.03 -16.01
C ILE A 204 8.74 22.98 -16.11
N ILE A 205 8.19 22.52 -17.24
CA ILE A 205 6.74 22.35 -17.41
C ILE A 205 6.19 21.32 -16.41
N GLY A 206 6.88 20.19 -16.25
CA GLY A 206 6.50 19.14 -15.30
C GLY A 206 6.54 19.64 -13.85
N GLU A 207 7.63 20.29 -13.45
CA GLU A 207 7.78 20.92 -12.13
C GLU A 207 6.64 21.91 -11.88
N LYS A 208 6.42 22.86 -12.80
CA LYS A 208 5.36 23.86 -12.67
C LYS A 208 3.98 23.23 -12.52
N ARG A 209 3.68 22.15 -13.25
CA ARG A 209 2.40 21.44 -13.12
C ARG A 209 2.19 20.84 -11.73
N ILE A 210 3.23 20.22 -11.17
CA ILE A 210 3.19 19.72 -9.78
C ILE A 210 3.00 20.89 -8.81
N GLN A 211 3.76 21.96 -8.96
CA GLN A 211 3.63 23.12 -8.08
C GLN A 211 2.22 23.74 -8.15
N ASP A 212 1.64 23.85 -9.34
CA ASP A 212 0.29 24.40 -9.53
C ASP A 212 -0.78 23.55 -8.86
N VAL A 213 -0.66 22.21 -8.88
CA VAL A 213 -1.63 21.34 -8.20
C VAL A 213 -1.54 21.49 -6.67
N PHE A 214 -0.34 21.66 -6.12
CA PHE A 214 -0.15 21.93 -4.69
C PHE A 214 -0.69 23.29 -4.28
N ARG A 215 -0.42 24.35 -5.07
CA ARG A 215 -0.99 25.69 -4.85
C ARG A 215 -2.51 25.64 -4.84
N LYS A 216 -3.12 24.98 -5.83
CA LYS A 216 -4.59 24.80 -5.90
C LYS A 216 -5.15 24.00 -4.71
N ALA A 217 -4.38 23.05 -4.20
CA ALA A 217 -4.74 22.29 -3.01
C ALA A 217 -4.56 23.08 -1.70
N GLY A 218 -3.99 24.29 -1.74
CA GLY A 218 -3.65 25.07 -0.55
C GLY A 218 -2.50 24.48 0.26
N LEU A 219 -1.61 23.72 -0.39
CA LEU A 219 -0.50 23.02 0.25
C LEU A 219 0.85 23.69 -0.05
N PRO A 220 1.84 23.58 0.85
CA PRO A 220 3.19 24.06 0.57
C PRO A 220 3.79 23.38 -0.65
N VAL A 221 4.44 24.18 -1.48
CA VAL A 221 4.93 23.77 -2.80
C VAL A 221 6.23 22.97 -2.64
N PRO A 222 6.36 21.81 -3.31
CA PRO A 222 7.62 21.07 -3.29
C PRO A 222 8.71 21.84 -4.05
N GLU A 223 9.93 21.77 -3.54
CA GLU A 223 11.12 22.39 -4.15
C GLU A 223 12.08 21.36 -4.75
N ASN A 224 12.04 20.12 -4.26
CA ASN A 224 12.89 19.03 -4.71
C ASN A 224 12.19 18.18 -5.76
N PHE A 225 12.75 18.18 -6.96
CA PHE A 225 12.22 17.44 -8.11
C PHE A 225 13.25 16.49 -8.70
N GLU A 226 12.78 15.33 -9.13
CA GLU A 226 13.58 14.29 -9.77
C GLU A 226 13.02 14.02 -11.17
N VAL A 227 13.91 13.80 -12.15
CA VAL A 227 13.51 13.28 -13.46
C VAL A 227 13.55 11.75 -13.39
N LEU A 228 12.38 11.12 -13.46
CA LEU A 228 12.25 9.65 -13.42
C LEU A 228 12.59 9.01 -14.76
N SER A 229 12.21 9.67 -15.86
CA SER A 229 12.46 9.17 -17.21
C SER A 229 12.42 10.31 -18.23
N ALA A 230 13.15 10.12 -19.33
CA ALA A 230 13.08 10.98 -20.51
C ALA A 230 12.96 10.10 -21.76
N ASP A 231 12.02 10.43 -22.63
CA ASP A 231 11.75 9.79 -23.91
C ASP A 231 12.00 10.81 -25.03
N TYR A 232 13.06 10.58 -25.82
CA TYR A 232 13.45 11.46 -26.91
C TYR A 232 12.75 11.01 -28.19
N ARG A 233 11.93 11.91 -28.72
CA ARG A 233 11.16 11.71 -29.95
C ARG A 233 11.73 12.58 -31.06
N ASP A 234 11.21 12.42 -32.27
CA ASP A 234 11.63 13.21 -33.44
C ASP A 234 11.26 14.69 -33.29
N ASP A 235 10.13 14.98 -32.65
CA ASP A 235 9.56 16.33 -32.51
C ASP A 235 9.89 17.01 -31.17
N GLY A 236 10.43 16.28 -30.20
CA GLY A 236 10.77 16.82 -28.89
C GLY A 236 11.12 15.76 -27.86
N VAL A 237 10.94 16.10 -26.58
CA VAL A 237 11.23 15.22 -25.44
C VAL A 237 10.02 15.17 -24.52
N ILE A 238 9.64 13.95 -24.11
CA ILE A 238 8.72 13.76 -22.98
C ILE A 238 9.53 13.44 -21.74
N VAL A 239 9.23 14.13 -20.64
CA VAL A 239 9.88 13.93 -19.35
C VAL A 239 8.83 13.59 -18.31
N LYS A 240 9.14 12.60 -17.48
CA LYS A 240 8.38 12.32 -16.26
C LYS A 240 9.14 12.91 -15.08
N VAL A 241 8.63 13.99 -14.52
CA VAL A 241 9.18 14.65 -13.33
C VAL A 241 8.39 14.19 -12.11
N ALA A 242 9.05 13.99 -10.98
CA ALA A 242 8.41 13.65 -9.72
C ALA A 242 8.86 14.55 -8.58
N ALA A 243 7.97 14.71 -7.61
CA ALA A 243 8.26 15.26 -6.29
C ALA A 243 7.82 14.27 -5.22
N PHE A 244 8.60 14.18 -4.14
CA PHE A 244 8.18 13.42 -2.97
C PHE A 244 7.08 14.17 -2.21
N LEU A 245 6.20 13.43 -1.53
CA LEU A 245 5.19 13.94 -0.61
C LEU A 245 5.77 14.25 0.79
N THR A 246 7.06 13.97 0.96
CA THR A 246 7.89 14.25 2.13
C THR A 246 9.06 15.11 1.69
N PHE A 247 9.18 16.32 2.22
CA PHE A 247 10.30 17.23 1.96
C PHE A 247 10.56 18.12 3.17
#